data_AF-A0A534KAU7-F1
#
_entry.id   AF-A0A534KAU7-F1
#
_cell.length_a   1.000
_cell.length_b   1.000
_cell.length_c   1.000
_cell.angle_alpha   90.00
_cell.angle_beta   90.00
_cell.angle_gamma   90.00
#
_symmetry.space_group_name_H-M   'P 1'
#
loop_
_entity.id
_entity.type
_entity.pdbx_description
1 polymer ?
#
loop_
_entity_poly.entity_id
_entity_poly.type
_entity_poly.pdbx_seq_one_letter_code
_entity_poly.pdbx_strand_id
1 'polypeptide(L)'
;MPLVVDVNEPEDIADRLRDLKVPIEVRRIAPGDYILGPVGVERKTITDFFNSMVRKRLFEQVRRLREAYPQPLLILEGDLAEISTYKGPQAFLGALLAVEIGERVPILTTVDKDQTALLLSILWKREQRGASEYGLRHKPKTLTLEQRQRFLVEGLPSVGETLAKNLLEGFGSV
;
A
#
# COMPACT_ATOMS: atom_id res chain seq x y z
N MET A 1 15.58 -7.81 -10.37
CA MET A 1 14.41 -8.38 -11.08
C MET A 1 13.81 -7.29 -11.95
N PRO A 2 13.35 -7.55 -13.19
CA PRO A 2 12.74 -6.51 -14.01
C PRO A 2 11.39 -6.04 -13.43
N LEU A 3 11.03 -4.80 -13.71
CA LEU A 3 9.69 -4.24 -13.50
C LEU A 3 8.80 -4.72 -14.67
N VAL A 4 7.70 -5.41 -14.37
CA VAL A 4 6.75 -5.84 -15.41
C VAL A 4 5.77 -4.72 -15.68
N VAL A 5 5.59 -4.35 -16.96
CA VAL A 5 4.64 -3.33 -17.43
C VAL A 5 3.58 -4.00 -18.28
N ASP A 6 2.30 -3.72 -18.03
CA ASP A 6 1.22 -4.21 -18.89
C ASP A 6 1.33 -3.64 -20.31
N VAL A 7 0.98 -4.45 -21.31
CA VAL A 7 1.03 -4.06 -22.73
C VAL A 7 0.05 -2.94 -23.09
N ASN A 8 -0.96 -2.67 -22.26
CA ASN A 8 -1.94 -1.60 -22.51
C ASN A 8 -1.52 -0.28 -21.87
N GLU A 9 -0.44 -0.24 -21.08
CA GLU A 9 0.08 1.00 -20.52
C GLU A 9 0.74 1.88 -21.59
N PRO A 10 0.70 3.21 -21.44
CA PRO A 10 1.31 4.13 -22.38
C PRO A 10 2.82 3.88 -22.57
N GLU A 11 3.27 3.75 -23.83
CA GLU A 11 4.68 3.52 -24.16
C GLU A 11 5.61 4.63 -23.61
N ASP A 12 5.11 5.86 -23.49
CA ASP A 12 5.90 6.97 -22.95
C ASP A 12 6.26 6.80 -21.46
N ILE A 13 5.51 6.01 -20.68
CA ILE A 13 5.93 5.65 -19.31
C ILE A 13 7.05 4.61 -19.36
N ALA A 14 6.96 3.64 -20.27
CA ALA A 14 8.02 2.64 -20.47
C ALA A 14 9.34 3.30 -20.89
N ASP A 15 9.29 4.28 -21.79
CA ASP A 15 10.46 5.08 -22.20
C ASP A 15 11.09 5.82 -21.01
N ARG A 16 10.29 6.52 -20.21
CA ARG A 16 10.79 7.21 -19.00
C ARG A 16 11.44 6.24 -18.01
N LEU A 17 10.87 5.04 -17.84
CA LEU A 17 11.47 3.99 -17.00
C LEU A 17 12.82 3.51 -17.55
N ARG A 18 12.95 3.34 -18.88
CA ARG A 18 14.21 3.00 -19.55
C ARG A 18 15.25 4.10 -19.37
N ASP A 19 14.85 5.36 -19.48
CA ASP A 19 15.73 6.52 -19.24
C ASP A 19 16.25 6.55 -17.80
N LEU A 20 15.38 6.22 -16.84
CA LEU A 20 15.73 6.05 -15.42
C LEU A 20 16.54 4.78 -15.11
N LYS A 21 16.95 4.02 -16.15
CA LYS A 21 17.73 2.78 -16.07
C LYS A 21 17.04 1.68 -15.27
N VAL A 22 15.70 1.66 -15.29
CA VAL A 22 14.91 0.56 -14.73
C VAL A 22 14.82 -0.55 -15.78
N PRO A 23 15.27 -1.78 -15.50
CA PRO A 23 15.04 -2.90 -16.40
C PRO A 23 13.55 -3.22 -16.40
N ILE A 24 12.92 -3.15 -17.58
CA ILE A 24 11.50 -3.44 -17.75
C ILE A 24 11.25 -4.67 -18.61
N GLU A 25 10.15 -5.36 -18.35
CA GLU A 25 9.59 -6.42 -19.16
C GLU A 25 8.15 -6.07 -19.52
N VAL A 26 7.87 -5.83 -20.80
CA VAL A 26 6.51 -5.51 -21.26
C VAL A 26 5.79 -6.81 -21.62
N ARG A 27 4.70 -7.12 -20.92
CA ARG A 27 3.86 -8.29 -21.21
C ARG A 27 2.45 -8.09 -20.69
N ARG A 28 1.49 -8.81 -21.27
CA ARG A 28 0.10 -8.76 -20.82
C ARG A 28 -0.03 -9.34 -19.42
N ILE A 29 -0.59 -8.57 -18.51
CA ILE A 29 -0.89 -8.96 -17.13
C ILE A 29 -2.35 -8.62 -16.81
N ALA A 30 -2.89 -9.33 -15.83
CA ALA A 30 -4.19 -9.03 -15.24
C ALA A 30 -4.28 -9.75 -13.88
N PRO A 31 -4.70 -9.07 -12.80
CA PRO A 31 -5.06 -7.66 -12.70
C PRO A 31 -3.82 -6.74 -12.54
N GLY A 32 -4.02 -5.41 -12.63
CA GLY A 32 -2.97 -4.40 -12.45
C GLY A 32 -2.21 -4.05 -13.72
N ASP A 33 -1.43 -2.97 -13.63
CA ASP A 33 -0.72 -2.33 -14.73
C ASP A 33 0.80 -2.45 -14.59
N TYR A 34 1.30 -2.63 -13.35
CA TYR A 34 2.72 -2.87 -13.08
C TYR A 34 2.92 -3.94 -12.00
N ILE A 35 3.97 -4.76 -12.13
CA ILE A 35 4.36 -5.74 -11.10
C ILE A 35 5.84 -5.59 -10.74
N LEU A 36 6.09 -5.51 -9.44
CA LEU A 36 7.38 -5.25 -8.81
C LEU A 36 7.55 -6.18 -7.60
N GLY A 37 7.98 -7.42 -7.84
CA GLY A 37 8.12 -8.41 -6.77
C GLY A 37 6.78 -8.76 -6.16
N PRO A 38 6.58 -8.59 -4.84
CA PRO A 38 5.27 -8.79 -4.20
C PRO A 38 4.28 -7.66 -4.48
N VAL A 39 4.73 -6.55 -5.08
CA VAL A 39 3.92 -5.36 -5.31
C VAL A 39 3.19 -5.44 -6.65
N GLY A 40 1.87 -5.33 -6.60
CA GLY A 40 1.03 -5.15 -7.79
C GLY A 40 0.44 -3.75 -7.79
N VAL A 41 0.63 -3.01 -8.87
CA VAL A 41 0.23 -1.62 -8.99
C VAL A 41 -0.87 -1.48 -10.03
N GLU A 42 -1.96 -0.79 -9.68
CA GLU A 42 -2.92 -0.25 -10.64
C GLU A 42 -2.64 1.27 -10.75
N ARG A 43 -2.50 1.77 -11.96
CA ARG A 43 -2.39 3.21 -12.25
C ARG A 43 -3.73 3.71 -12.76
N LYS A 44 -4.17 4.84 -12.24
CA LYS A 44 -5.47 5.41 -12.61
C LYS A 44 -5.37 6.92 -12.68
N THR A 45 -5.76 7.51 -13.80
CA THR A 45 -5.91 8.96 -13.86
C THR A 45 -7.08 9.42 -12.98
N ILE A 46 -7.12 10.68 -12.54
CA ILE A 46 -8.27 11.23 -11.81
C ILE A 46 -9.58 11.00 -12.60
N THR A 47 -9.53 11.22 -13.91
CA THR A 47 -10.67 11.01 -14.81
C THR A 47 -11.10 9.55 -14.85
N ASP A 48 -10.16 8.61 -15.00
CA ASP A 48 -10.45 7.17 -15.03
C ASP A 48 -10.95 6.65 -13.69
N PHE A 49 -10.47 7.23 -12.59
CA PHE A 49 -10.94 6.92 -11.25
C PHE A 49 -12.40 7.32 -11.10
N PHE A 50 -12.73 8.58 -11.40
CA PHE A 50 -14.11 9.07 -11.39
C PHE A 50 -15.02 8.22 -12.28
N ASN A 51 -14.60 7.94 -13.51
CA ASN A 51 -15.37 7.12 -14.45
C ASN A 51 -15.60 5.69 -13.93
N SER A 52 -14.59 5.07 -13.30
CA SER A 52 -14.74 3.74 -12.71
C SER A 52 -15.64 3.71 -11.48
N MET A 53 -15.65 4.79 -10.69
CA MET A 53 -16.57 4.97 -9.56
C MET A 53 -18.01 5.10 -10.07
N VAL A 54 -18.27 5.99 -11.04
CA VAL A 54 -19.61 6.20 -11.62
C VAL A 54 -20.15 4.91 -12.25
N ARG A 55 -19.30 4.13 -12.93
CA ARG A 55 -19.66 2.84 -13.52
C ARG A 55 -19.67 1.68 -12.53
N LYS A 56 -19.46 1.94 -11.24
CA LYS A 56 -19.46 0.95 -10.13
C LYS A 56 -18.48 -0.22 -10.33
N ARG A 57 -17.40 -0.01 -11.09
CA ARG A 57 -16.36 -1.04 -11.33
C ARG A 57 -15.09 -0.84 -10.53
N LEU A 58 -14.89 0.35 -9.94
CA LEU A 58 -13.68 0.69 -9.18
C LEU A 58 -13.37 -0.36 -8.09
N PHE A 59 -14.36 -0.69 -7.26
CA PHE A 59 -14.16 -1.63 -6.15
C PHE A 59 -13.87 -3.06 -6.59
N GLU A 60 -14.44 -3.48 -7.73
CA GLU A 60 -14.11 -4.79 -8.31
C GLU A 60 -12.64 -4.83 -8.73
N GLN A 61 -12.15 -3.80 -9.44
CA GLN A 61 -10.75 -3.70 -9.86
C GLN A 61 -9.80 -3.74 -8.64
N VAL A 62 -10.09 -2.91 -7.62
CA VAL A 62 -9.29 -2.83 -6.40
C VAL A 62 -9.26 -4.16 -5.64
N ARG A 63 -10.40 -4.86 -5.52
CA ARG A 63 -10.45 -6.19 -4.87
C ARG A 63 -9.64 -7.22 -5.63
N ARG A 64 -9.77 -7.27 -6.96
CA ARG A 64 -8.99 -8.18 -7.79
C ARG A 64 -7.49 -7.93 -7.64
N LEU A 65 -7.07 -6.66 -7.59
CA LEU A 65 -5.68 -6.29 -7.32
C LEU A 65 -5.22 -6.81 -5.95
N ARG A 66 -6.00 -6.55 -4.89
CA ARG A 66 -5.69 -7.00 -3.52
C ARG A 66 -5.62 -8.53 -3.40
N GLU A 67 -6.49 -9.25 -4.08
CA GLU A 67 -6.53 -10.71 -4.04
C GLU A 67 -5.37 -11.34 -4.82
N ALA A 68 -4.90 -10.69 -5.88
CA ALA A 68 -3.82 -11.18 -6.72
C ALA A 68 -2.42 -10.90 -6.14
N TYR A 69 -2.25 -9.80 -5.40
CA TYR A 69 -0.92 -9.34 -4.96
C TYR A 69 -0.84 -9.16 -3.44
N PRO A 70 0.22 -9.69 -2.78
CA PRO A 70 0.43 -9.49 -1.35
C PRO A 70 0.56 -8.02 -0.93
N GLN A 71 1.08 -7.18 -1.82
CA GLN A 71 1.25 -5.75 -1.60
C GLN A 71 0.58 -4.96 -2.74
N PRO A 72 -0.76 -4.78 -2.72
CA PRO A 72 -1.44 -3.99 -3.73
C PRO A 72 -1.15 -2.50 -3.53
N LEU A 73 -1.07 -1.74 -4.61
CA LEU A 73 -0.89 -0.28 -4.60
C LEU A 73 -1.74 0.34 -5.70
N LEU A 74 -2.47 1.41 -5.39
CA LEU A 74 -3.10 2.25 -6.39
C LEU A 74 -2.27 3.53 -6.56
N ILE A 75 -1.90 3.86 -7.80
CA ILE A 75 -1.35 5.18 -8.14
C ILE A 75 -2.47 6.01 -8.76
N LEU A 76 -2.82 7.12 -8.12
CA LEU A 76 -3.76 8.10 -8.64
C LEU A 76 -2.98 9.25 -9.30
N GLU A 77 -3.06 9.33 -10.63
CA GLU A 77 -2.32 10.31 -11.44
C GLU A 77 -3.21 11.51 -11.83
N GLY A 78 -2.72 12.73 -11.59
CA GLY A 78 -3.33 14.01 -11.94
C GLY A 78 -3.23 15.03 -10.81
N ASP A 79 -3.62 16.27 -11.08
CA ASP A 79 -3.70 17.31 -10.06
C ASP A 79 -4.93 17.11 -9.17
N LEU A 80 -4.72 16.80 -7.89
CA LEU A 80 -5.82 16.60 -6.92
C LEU A 80 -6.71 17.84 -6.76
N ALA A 81 -6.25 19.04 -7.12
CA ALA A 81 -7.08 20.23 -7.16
C ALA A 81 -8.27 20.06 -8.13
N GLU A 82 -8.11 19.27 -9.21
CA GLU A 82 -9.16 18.97 -10.18
C GLU A 82 -10.37 18.28 -9.53
N ILE A 83 -10.20 17.55 -8.43
CA ILE A 83 -11.29 16.85 -7.73
C ILE A 83 -12.42 17.83 -7.36
N SER A 84 -12.07 19.05 -6.97
CA SER A 84 -13.03 20.10 -6.62
C SER A 84 -13.92 20.55 -7.77
N THR A 85 -13.50 20.30 -9.01
CA THR A 85 -14.22 20.70 -10.24
C THR A 85 -15.27 19.67 -10.66
N TYR A 86 -15.19 18.43 -10.16
CA TYR A 86 -16.16 17.38 -10.48
C TYR A 86 -17.50 17.60 -9.78
N LYS A 87 -18.59 17.16 -10.43
CA LYS A 87 -19.90 17.10 -9.78
C LYS A 87 -19.88 16.03 -8.68
N GLY A 88 -19.95 16.47 -7.42
CA GLY A 88 -19.95 15.59 -6.25
C GLY A 88 -18.54 15.21 -5.76
N PRO A 89 -17.69 16.18 -5.39
CA PRO A 89 -16.35 15.91 -4.86
C PRO A 89 -16.38 15.03 -3.60
N GLN A 90 -17.46 15.08 -2.81
CA GLN A 90 -17.63 14.22 -1.64
C GLN A 90 -17.70 12.74 -2.02
N ALA A 91 -18.29 12.40 -3.16
CA ALA A 91 -18.36 11.02 -3.63
C ALA A 91 -16.96 10.52 -4.03
N PHE A 92 -16.17 11.37 -4.70
CA PHE A 92 -14.79 11.05 -5.05
C PHE A 92 -13.95 10.79 -3.80
N LEU A 93 -14.00 11.71 -2.82
CA LEU A 93 -13.29 11.54 -1.54
C LEU A 93 -13.79 10.31 -0.77
N GLY A 94 -15.10 10.04 -0.79
CA GLY A 94 -15.68 8.84 -0.21
C GLY A 94 -15.16 7.55 -0.86
N ALA A 95 -14.96 7.55 -2.18
CA ALA A 95 -14.36 6.42 -2.88
C ALA A 95 -12.88 6.23 -2.52
N LEU A 96 -12.10 7.31 -2.37
CA LEU A 96 -10.71 7.22 -1.87
C LEU A 96 -10.67 6.61 -0.47
N LEU A 97 -11.52 7.08 0.45
CA LEU A 97 -11.61 6.53 1.79
C LEU A 97 -12.02 5.05 1.79
N ALA A 98 -12.96 4.67 0.92
CA ALA A 98 -13.39 3.29 0.80
C ALA A 98 -12.27 2.38 0.26
N VAL A 99 -11.43 2.85 -0.66
CA VAL A 99 -10.26 2.11 -1.15
C VAL A 99 -9.18 2.00 -0.07
N GLU A 100 -8.79 3.11 0.53
CA GLU A 100 -7.69 3.18 1.50
C GLU A 100 -8.02 2.44 2.81
N ILE A 101 -9.20 2.71 3.39
CA ILE A 101 -9.59 2.20 4.72
C ILE A 101 -10.39 0.90 4.58
N GLY A 102 -11.35 0.87 3.64
CA GLY A 102 -12.26 -0.27 3.47
C GLY A 102 -11.58 -1.45 2.81
N GLU A 103 -11.02 -1.25 1.63
CA GLU A 103 -10.35 -2.31 0.88
C GLU A 103 -8.91 -2.55 1.32
N ARG A 104 -8.32 -1.62 2.08
CA ARG A 104 -6.93 -1.64 2.56
C ARG A 104 -5.92 -1.69 1.42
N VAL A 105 -6.18 -0.94 0.37
CA VAL A 105 -5.24 -0.74 -0.74
C VAL A 105 -4.69 0.69 -0.64
N PRO A 106 -3.40 0.84 -0.31
CA PRO A 106 -2.76 2.15 -0.24
C PRO A 106 -2.87 2.91 -1.56
N ILE A 107 -3.07 4.22 -1.46
CA ILE A 107 -3.08 5.14 -2.58
C ILE A 107 -1.88 6.07 -2.49
N LEU A 108 -1.08 6.11 -3.56
CA LEU A 108 -0.09 7.17 -3.78
C LEU A 108 -0.54 8.06 -4.93
N THR A 109 -0.23 9.35 -4.83
CA THR A 109 -0.64 10.33 -5.84
C THR A 109 0.55 10.84 -6.62
N THR A 110 0.36 11.03 -7.91
CA THR A 110 1.35 11.63 -8.82
C THR A 110 0.67 12.69 -9.67
N VAL A 111 1.37 13.75 -10.06
CA VAL A 111 0.79 14.84 -10.86
C VAL A 111 0.73 14.50 -12.34
N ASP A 112 1.66 13.66 -12.80
CA ASP A 112 1.82 13.28 -14.21
C ASP A 112 2.59 11.96 -14.36
N LYS A 113 2.75 11.54 -15.61
CA LYS A 113 3.50 10.34 -16.01
C LYS A 113 4.98 10.39 -15.64
N ASP A 114 5.58 11.57 -15.60
CA ASP A 114 6.97 11.74 -15.17
C ASP A 114 7.15 11.35 -13.71
N GLN A 115 6.28 11.88 -12.85
CA GLN A 115 6.28 11.53 -11.44
C GLN A 115 5.86 10.07 -11.22
N THR A 116 4.95 9.53 -12.02
CA THR A 116 4.61 8.09 -11.99
C THR A 116 5.81 7.21 -12.33
N ALA A 117 6.54 7.48 -13.41
CA ALA A 117 7.74 6.72 -13.77
C ALA A 117 8.83 6.86 -12.69
N LEU A 118 9.02 8.06 -12.14
CA LEU A 118 9.95 8.30 -11.04
C LEU A 118 9.57 7.48 -9.80
N LEU A 119 8.30 7.50 -9.40
CA LEU A 119 7.80 6.74 -8.26
C LEU A 119 8.03 5.24 -8.43
N LEU A 120 7.67 4.69 -9.59
CA LEU A 120 7.91 3.29 -9.95
C LEU A 120 9.41 2.94 -9.92
N SER A 121 10.29 3.84 -10.37
CA SER A 121 11.74 3.64 -10.32
C SER A 121 12.28 3.58 -8.88
N ILE A 122 11.73 4.40 -7.98
CA ILE A 122 12.10 4.42 -6.56
C ILE A 122 11.62 3.13 -5.89
N LEU A 123 10.39 2.72 -6.16
CA LEU A 123 9.83 1.46 -5.68
C LEU A 123 10.67 0.27 -6.14
N TRP A 124 11.04 0.24 -7.43
CA TRP A 124 11.93 -0.79 -7.98
C TRP A 124 13.28 -0.81 -7.24
N LYS A 125 13.96 0.34 -7.09
CA LYS A 125 15.25 0.42 -6.37
C LYS A 125 15.13 -0.05 -4.92
N ARG A 126 14.01 0.22 -4.25
CA ARG A 126 13.74 -0.23 -2.89
C ARG A 126 13.62 -1.75 -2.82
N GLU A 127 12.87 -2.38 -3.71
CA GLU A 127 12.72 -3.84 -3.75
C GLU A 127 14.04 -4.56 -4.04
N GLN A 128 14.91 -3.94 -4.85
CA GLN A 128 16.23 -4.50 -5.17
C GLN A 128 17.21 -4.52 -3.99
N ARG A 129 17.06 -3.62 -3.01
CA ARG A 129 17.89 -3.59 -1.78
C ARG A 129 17.45 -4.64 -0.75
N GLY A 130 16.31 -5.28 -0.97
CA GLY A 130 15.71 -6.23 -0.03
C GLY A 130 15.21 -5.57 1.26
N ALA A 131 14.23 -6.21 1.90
CA ALA A 131 13.68 -5.75 3.19
C ALA A 131 14.72 -5.68 4.33
N SER A 132 15.91 -6.26 4.14
CA SER A 132 16.98 -6.33 5.14
C SER A 132 17.90 -5.11 5.16
N GLU A 133 18.06 -4.35 4.08
CA GLU A 133 18.95 -3.17 4.06
C GLU A 133 18.25 -1.89 4.55
N TYR A 134 16.93 -1.79 4.38
CA TYR A 134 16.14 -0.81 5.12
C TYR A 134 16.02 -1.32 6.56
N GLY A 135 16.92 -0.88 7.43
CA GLY A 135 16.97 -1.16 8.87
C GLY A 135 15.73 -0.77 9.69
N LEU A 136 14.52 -0.83 9.14
CA LEU A 136 13.29 -1.04 9.89
C LEU A 136 13.25 -2.51 10.36
N ARG A 137 14.20 -2.87 11.23
CA ARG A 137 13.85 -3.67 12.40
C ARG A 137 12.88 -2.84 13.25
N HIS A 138 11.67 -2.60 12.75
CA HIS A 138 10.54 -2.82 13.63
C HIS A 138 10.54 -4.34 13.81
N LYS A 139 11.37 -4.81 14.77
CA LYS A 139 10.87 -5.92 15.57
C LYS A 139 9.44 -5.48 15.91
N PRO A 140 8.39 -6.26 15.63
CA PRO A 140 7.13 -6.01 16.30
C PRO A 140 7.49 -5.75 17.77
N LYS A 141 6.80 -4.85 18.48
CA LYS A 141 6.87 -4.84 19.94
C LYS A 141 6.29 -6.18 20.41
N THR A 142 7.01 -7.27 20.18
CA THR A 142 6.86 -8.52 20.88
C THR A 142 7.12 -8.08 22.29
N LEU A 143 6.06 -8.02 23.08
CA LEU A 143 6.13 -7.80 24.50
C LEU A 143 7.28 -8.68 25.00
N THR A 144 8.23 -8.09 25.74
CA THR A 144 9.26 -8.86 26.45
C THR A 144 8.55 -9.91 27.32
N LEU A 145 9.26 -10.94 27.76
CA LEU A 145 8.65 -11.93 28.66
C LEU A 145 7.95 -11.25 29.85
N GLU A 146 8.62 -10.27 30.45
CA GLU A 146 8.07 -9.44 31.52
C GLU A 146 6.80 -8.68 31.11
N GLN A 147 6.78 -8.07 29.92
CA GLN A 147 5.60 -7.36 29.41
C GLN A 147 4.45 -8.31 29.08
N ARG A 148 4.72 -9.56 28.64
CA ARG A 148 3.70 -10.59 28.40
C ARG A 148 3.12 -11.09 29.72
N GLN A 149 3.99 -11.36 30.69
CA GLN A 149 3.60 -11.78 32.02
C GLN A 149 2.73 -10.70 32.68
N ARG A 150 3.14 -9.43 32.56
CA ARG A 150 2.35 -8.30 33.07
C ARG A 150 1.01 -8.15 32.36
N PHE A 151 0.99 -8.22 31.04
CA PHE A 151 -0.26 -8.16 30.26
C PHE A 151 -1.24 -9.28 30.61
N LEU A 152 -0.74 -10.51 30.83
CA LEU A 152 -1.57 -11.65 31.26
C LEU A 152 -2.15 -11.42 32.67
N VAL A 153 -1.33 -10.94 33.60
CA VAL A 153 -1.77 -10.72 35.00
C VAL A 153 -2.71 -9.52 35.13
N GLU A 154 -2.47 -8.43 34.40
CA GLU A 154 -3.37 -7.27 34.30
C GLU A 154 -4.70 -7.59 33.59
N GLY A 155 -4.75 -8.68 32.82
CA GLY A 155 -5.99 -9.17 32.20
C GLY A 155 -6.96 -9.85 33.18
N LEU A 156 -6.55 -10.09 34.43
CA LEU A 156 -7.41 -10.67 35.45
C LEU A 156 -8.38 -9.63 36.03
N PRO A 157 -9.64 -10.01 36.34
CA PRO A 157 -10.60 -9.11 36.96
C PRO A 157 -10.02 -8.45 38.22
N SER A 158 -10.16 -7.13 38.30
CA SER A 158 -9.70 -6.32 39.44
C SER A 158 -8.17 -6.26 39.66
N VAL A 159 -7.36 -6.65 38.66
CA VAL A 159 -5.89 -6.57 38.73
C VAL A 159 -5.37 -5.45 37.85
N GLY A 160 -4.89 -4.36 38.47
CA GLY A 160 -4.19 -3.26 37.79
C GLY A 160 -2.66 -3.38 37.87
N GLU A 161 -1.96 -2.43 37.25
CA GLU A 161 -0.49 -2.45 37.10
C GLU A 161 0.28 -2.70 38.41
N THR A 162 -0.07 -2.00 39.49
CA THR A 162 0.62 -2.12 40.79
C THR A 162 0.45 -3.51 41.38
N LEU A 163 -0.76 -4.08 41.29
CA LEU A 163 -1.02 -5.43 41.81
C LEU A 163 -0.34 -6.49 40.94
N ALA A 164 -0.34 -6.32 39.61
CA ALA A 164 0.35 -7.21 38.70
C ALA A 164 1.86 -7.26 38.95
N LYS A 165 2.51 -6.12 39.22
CA LYS A 165 3.94 -6.08 39.61
C LYS A 165 4.20 -6.85 40.90
N ASN A 166 3.42 -6.58 41.95
CA ASN A 166 3.58 -7.26 43.24
C ASN A 166 3.37 -8.78 43.13
N LEU A 167 2.41 -9.22 42.30
CA LEU A 167 2.17 -10.63 42.03
C LEU A 167 3.36 -11.27 41.29
N LEU A 168 3.89 -10.61 40.26
CA LEU A 168 5.04 -11.13 39.52
C LEU A 168 6.32 -11.17 40.36
N GLU A 169 6.53 -10.20 41.25
CA GLU A 169 7.65 -10.19 42.20
C GLU A 169 7.51 -11.30 43.26
N GLY A 170 6.29 -11.53 43.76
CA GLY A 170 6.02 -12.55 44.78
C GLY A 170 6.06 -14.00 44.26
N PHE A 171 5.56 -14.23 43.05
CA PHE A 171 5.43 -15.59 42.47
C PHE A 171 6.49 -15.92 41.43
N GLY A 172 7.23 -14.93 40.92
CA GLY A 172 8.38 -15.09 40.02
C GLY A 172 8.07 -15.58 38.60
N SER A 173 6.86 -16.05 38.33
CA SER A 173 6.40 -16.47 36.99
C SER A 173 4.87 -16.55 36.93
N VAL A 174 4.33 -16.73 35.72
CA VAL A 174 2.91 -16.98 35.43
C VAL A 174 2.81 -18.27 34.63
#